data_AF-A0A3B9F576-F1
#
_entry.id   AF-A0A3B9F576-F1
#
_cell.length_a   1.000
_cell.length_b   1.000
_cell.length_c   1.000
_cell.angle_alpha   90.00
_cell.angle_beta   90.00
_cell.angle_gamma   90.00
#
_symmetry.space_group_name_H-M   'P 1'
#
loop_
_entity.id
_entity.type
_entity.pdbx_description
1 polymer ?
#
loop_
_entity_poly.entity_id
_entity_poly.type
_entity_poly.pdbx_seq_one_letter_code
_entity_poly.pdbx_strand_id
1 'polypeptide(L)'
;MEQLKQLSQPSANGPIINSINAVGRLEPKGAVIRLSAPTNGIQASSRVDRVLAKEGQRVRQGEVIAVLDNYVSNQARLEEARAKLQEARANLINVKTISPIDLQTQTAVVDRLKAQLTGEIQARQADIKRLKSQLGAEKIAQLAFIRRLEAELQGQKNTFAATINKLSAEKRNAQIDLQRYDLLYASGAISQQEHYRQQLNVKQANQILREAQASR
;
A
#
# COMPACT_ATOMS: atom_id res chain seq x y z
N MET A 1 -43.67 -88.33 -115.84
CA MET A 1 -44.58 -87.18 -115.95
C MET A 1 -44.68 -86.61 -114.54
N GLU A 2 -44.24 -85.44 -114.16
CA GLU A 2 -43.77 -84.18 -114.77
C GLU A 2 -43.13 -83.45 -113.56
N GLN A 3 -41.99 -82.77 -113.68
CA GLN A 3 -41.92 -81.32 -113.97
C GLN A 3 -42.91 -80.50 -113.10
N LEU A 4 -42.59 -79.40 -112.43
CA LEU A 4 -41.50 -78.43 -112.45
C LEU A 4 -41.83 -77.39 -111.37
N LYS A 5 -40.80 -76.80 -110.76
CA LYS A 5 -40.65 -75.40 -110.27
C LYS A 5 -39.86 -75.44 -108.97
N GLN A 6 -38.53 -75.34 -108.99
CA GLN A 6 -37.74 -74.15 -109.38
C GLN A 6 -38.35 -72.81 -108.93
N LEU A 7 -37.77 -72.26 -107.87
CA LEU A 7 -37.28 -70.88 -107.77
C LEU A 7 -35.89 -70.97 -107.10
N SER A 8 -34.81 -71.15 -107.84
CA SER A 8 -33.87 -70.10 -108.31
C SER A 8 -33.29 -69.17 -107.22
N GLN A 9 -32.12 -69.57 -106.69
CA GLN A 9 -30.85 -68.82 -106.50
C GLN A 9 -30.76 -67.68 -105.45
N PRO A 10 -29.55 -67.28 -104.96
CA PRO A 10 -28.20 -67.84 -105.10
C PRO A 10 -27.44 -68.04 -103.76
N SER A 11 -26.31 -68.74 -103.86
CA SER A 11 -25.24 -68.87 -102.88
C SER A 11 -24.68 -67.52 -102.39
N ALA A 12 -24.55 -67.37 -101.08
CA ALA A 12 -23.61 -66.43 -100.47
C ALA A 12 -22.99 -67.07 -99.21
N ASN A 13 -22.10 -68.04 -99.41
CA ASN A 13 -21.09 -68.38 -98.41
C ASN A 13 -20.09 -67.22 -98.36
N GLY A 14 -20.43 -66.16 -97.62
CA GLY A 14 -19.47 -65.17 -97.17
C GLY A 14 -18.85 -65.65 -95.85
N PRO A 15 -17.53 -65.47 -95.64
CA PRO A 15 -16.88 -65.89 -94.40
C PRO A 15 -17.55 -65.18 -93.21
N ILE A 16 -17.94 -65.94 -92.20
CA ILE A 16 -18.44 -65.38 -90.93
C ILE A 16 -17.24 -64.73 -90.24
N ILE A 17 -17.17 -63.40 -90.28
CA ILE A 17 -16.07 -62.64 -89.69
C ILE A 17 -16.31 -62.61 -88.17
N ASN A 18 -15.72 -63.56 -87.44
CA ASN A 18 -15.85 -63.66 -85.97
C ASN A 18 -14.86 -62.80 -85.18
N SER A 19 -14.09 -61.93 -85.82
CA SER A 19 -13.19 -60.99 -85.13
C SER A 19 -12.95 -59.72 -85.93
N ILE A 20 -13.32 -58.57 -85.36
CA ILE A 20 -12.88 -57.25 -85.80
C ILE A 20 -11.78 -56.83 -84.82
N ASN A 21 -10.54 -56.74 -85.30
CA ASN A 21 -9.42 -56.24 -84.49
C ASN A 21 -9.31 -54.73 -84.68
N ALA A 22 -9.49 -53.98 -83.59
CA ALA A 22 -9.29 -52.54 -83.55
C ALA A 22 -8.25 -52.20 -82.47
N VAL A 23 -7.20 -51.49 -82.86
CA VAL A 23 -6.23 -50.92 -81.91
C VAL A 23 -6.77 -49.57 -81.45
N GLY A 24 -6.99 -49.41 -80.14
CA GLY A 24 -7.50 -48.18 -79.56
C GLY A 24 -6.88 -47.91 -78.19
N ARG A 25 -6.88 -46.64 -77.77
CA ARG A 25 -6.41 -46.21 -76.44
C ARG A 25 -7.62 -45.74 -75.64
N LEU A 26 -7.71 -46.18 -74.38
CA LEU A 26 -8.73 -45.69 -73.46
C LEU A 26 -8.23 -44.40 -72.82
N GLU A 27 -8.95 -43.30 -73.08
CA GLU A 27 -8.73 -42.02 -72.41
C GLU A 27 -9.88 -41.72 -71.44
N PRO A 28 -9.58 -41.22 -70.23
CA PRO A 28 -10.61 -40.85 -69.27
C PRO A 28 -11.46 -39.71 -69.84
N LYS A 29 -12.80 -39.82 -69.74
CA LYS A 29 -13.74 -38.76 -70.17
C LYS A 29 -13.62 -37.45 -69.35
N GLY A 30 -12.77 -37.40 -68.34
CA GLY A 30 -12.60 -36.25 -67.44
C GLY A 30 -11.14 -36.07 -66.97
N ALA A 31 -10.92 -35.07 -66.12
CA ALA A 31 -9.58 -34.75 -65.59
C ALA A 31 -9.08 -35.80 -64.60
N VAL A 32 -7.78 -36.10 -64.69
CA VAL A 32 -7.07 -36.94 -63.70
C VAL A 32 -6.73 -36.10 -62.48
N ILE A 33 -7.32 -36.44 -61.33
CA ILE A 33 -7.00 -35.77 -60.05
C ILE A 33 -5.79 -36.46 -59.43
N ARG A 34 -4.69 -35.72 -59.27
CA ARG A 34 -3.51 -36.20 -58.53
C ARG A 34 -3.73 -35.97 -57.04
N LEU A 35 -3.67 -37.04 -56.26
CA LEU A 35 -3.83 -36.99 -54.82
C LEU A 35 -2.44 -36.93 -54.16
N SER A 36 -2.26 -35.95 -53.28
CA SER A 36 -1.02 -35.74 -52.53
C SER A 36 -1.31 -35.84 -51.04
N ALA A 37 -0.33 -36.30 -50.26
CA ALA A 37 -0.47 -36.32 -48.82
C ALA A 37 -0.61 -34.87 -48.29
N PRO A 38 -1.54 -34.60 -47.34
CA PRO A 38 -1.63 -33.32 -46.68
C PRO A 38 -0.33 -32.99 -45.94
N THR A 39 0.30 -31.88 -46.31
CA THR A 39 1.54 -31.40 -45.68
C THR A 39 1.19 -30.39 -44.57
N ASN A 40 1.24 -30.83 -43.32
CA ASN A 40 1.07 -29.95 -42.16
C ASN A 40 2.38 -29.21 -41.84
N GLY A 41 2.82 -28.33 -42.76
CA GLY A 41 4.02 -27.49 -42.63
C GLY A 41 5.18 -27.85 -43.55
N ILE A 42 6.22 -27.02 -43.54
CA ILE A 42 7.33 -26.97 -44.52
C ILE A 42 8.26 -28.21 -44.46
N GLN A 43 8.21 -29.03 -43.41
CA GLN A 43 9.20 -30.11 -43.16
C GLN A 43 8.63 -31.51 -42.91
N ALA A 44 7.31 -31.72 -43.02
CA ALA A 44 6.71 -33.02 -42.75
C ALA A 44 6.20 -33.70 -44.04
N SER A 45 7.10 -34.36 -44.78
CA SER A 45 6.70 -35.31 -45.82
C SER A 45 6.10 -36.55 -45.15
N SER A 46 4.78 -36.52 -44.97
CA SER A 46 4.04 -37.63 -44.34
C SER A 46 4.03 -38.82 -45.30
N ARG A 47 4.40 -40.00 -44.80
CA ARG A 47 4.47 -41.23 -45.62
C ARG A 47 3.16 -41.97 -45.52
N VAL A 48 2.81 -42.68 -46.60
CA VAL A 48 1.66 -43.58 -46.59
C VAL A 48 2.03 -44.80 -45.76
N ASP A 49 1.31 -45.02 -44.66
CA ASP A 49 1.44 -46.19 -43.81
C ASP A 49 0.58 -47.34 -44.34
N ARG A 50 -0.68 -47.04 -44.71
CA ARG A 50 -1.61 -48.03 -45.26
C ARG A 50 -2.44 -47.44 -46.40
N VAL A 51 -2.51 -48.16 -47.52
CA VAL A 51 -3.47 -47.87 -48.60
C VAL A 51 -4.71 -48.76 -48.41
N LEU A 52 -5.89 -48.15 -48.44
CA LEU A 52 -7.18 -48.83 -48.25
C LEU A 52 -7.95 -49.02 -49.57
N ALA A 53 -7.60 -48.26 -50.62
CA ALA A 53 -8.20 -48.37 -51.94
C ALA A 53 -7.40 -49.31 -52.87
N LYS A 54 -8.11 -50.07 -53.71
CA LYS A 54 -7.50 -50.94 -54.73
C LYS A 54 -7.56 -50.32 -56.12
N GLU A 55 -6.63 -50.68 -56.99
CA GLU A 55 -6.64 -50.25 -58.39
C GLU A 55 -7.96 -50.68 -59.08
N GLY A 56 -8.62 -49.75 -59.77
CA GLY A 56 -9.92 -49.97 -60.41
C GLY A 56 -11.15 -49.85 -59.49
N GLN A 57 -10.98 -49.66 -58.18
CA GLN A 57 -12.08 -49.45 -57.24
C GLN A 57 -12.73 -48.08 -57.46
N ARG A 58 -14.07 -48.05 -57.51
CA ARG A 58 -14.84 -46.79 -57.52
C ARG A 58 -14.86 -46.20 -56.11
N VAL A 59 -14.28 -45.02 -55.94
CA VAL A 59 -14.27 -44.27 -54.68
C VAL A 59 -15.22 -43.07 -54.72
N ARG A 60 -15.80 -42.71 -53.57
CA ARG A 60 -16.68 -41.53 -53.42
C ARG A 60 -15.93 -40.37 -52.75
N GLN A 61 -16.44 -39.15 -52.93
CA GLN A 61 -15.89 -37.98 -52.24
C GLN A 61 -15.99 -38.16 -50.72
N GLY A 62 -14.88 -37.92 -50.01
CA GLY A 62 -14.79 -38.10 -48.55
C GLY A 62 -14.43 -39.52 -48.09
N GLU A 63 -14.27 -40.46 -49.01
CA GLU A 63 -13.83 -41.82 -48.67
C GLU A 63 -12.34 -41.85 -48.31
N VAL A 64 -12.01 -42.59 -47.24
CA VAL A 64 -10.63 -42.73 -46.78
C VAL A 64 -9.90 -43.76 -47.64
N ILE A 65 -8.98 -43.27 -48.47
CA ILE A 65 -8.20 -44.09 -49.41
C ILE A 65 -6.85 -44.54 -48.86
N ALA A 66 -6.31 -43.84 -47.85
CA ALA A 66 -5.03 -44.13 -47.24
C ALA A 66 -4.94 -43.53 -45.82
N VAL A 67 -4.13 -44.16 -44.97
CA VAL A 67 -3.72 -43.68 -43.65
C VAL A 67 -2.23 -43.38 -43.68
N LEU A 68 -1.85 -42.25 -43.08
CA LEU A 68 -0.46 -41.79 -43.03
C LEU A 68 0.18 -42.17 -41.69
N ASP A 69 1.52 -42.26 -41.67
CA ASP A 69 2.33 -42.55 -40.48
C ASP A 69 2.13 -41.54 -39.33
N ASN A 70 1.85 -40.28 -39.68
CA ASN A 70 1.63 -39.20 -38.72
C ASN A 70 0.28 -39.25 -37.98
N TYR A 71 -0.62 -40.17 -38.35
CA TYR A 71 -1.97 -40.26 -37.78
C TYR A 71 -1.91 -40.47 -36.26
N VAL A 72 -1.09 -41.42 -35.81
CA VAL A 72 -0.92 -41.75 -34.39
C VAL A 72 -0.34 -40.57 -33.61
N SER A 73 0.69 -39.92 -34.14
CA SER A 73 1.33 -38.76 -33.50
C SER A 73 0.40 -37.54 -33.43
N ASN A 74 -0.40 -37.29 -34.46
CA ASN A 74 -1.39 -36.21 -34.46
C ASN A 74 -2.55 -36.51 -33.51
N GLN A 75 -2.96 -37.78 -33.40
CA GLN A 75 -3.95 -38.20 -32.41
C GLN A 75 -3.41 -38.01 -30.99
N ALA A 76 -2.16 -38.39 -30.72
CA ALA A 76 -1.53 -38.16 -29.42
C ALA A 76 -1.43 -36.66 -29.06
N ARG A 77 -1.04 -35.80 -30.01
CA ARG A 77 -1.03 -34.34 -29.83
C ARG A 77 -2.42 -33.78 -29.55
N LEU A 78 -3.45 -34.30 -30.21
CA LEU A 78 -4.83 -33.90 -29.98
C LEU A 78 -5.27 -34.28 -28.56
N GLU A 79 -4.96 -35.49 -28.12
CA GLU A 79 -5.28 -35.93 -26.75
C GLU A 79 -4.50 -35.14 -25.70
N GLU A 80 -3.21 -34.84 -25.93
CA GLU A 80 -2.42 -33.97 -25.04
C GLU A 80 -3.03 -32.55 -24.96
N ALA A 81 -3.42 -31.96 -26.09
CA ALA A 81 -4.07 -30.66 -26.12
C ALA A 81 -5.43 -30.67 -25.42
N ARG A 82 -6.21 -31.75 -25.54
CA ARG A 82 -7.47 -31.95 -24.83
C ARG A 82 -7.24 -32.05 -23.32
N ALA A 83 -6.23 -32.80 -22.88
CA ALA A 83 -5.87 -32.90 -21.47
C ALA A 83 -5.46 -31.55 -20.89
N LYS A 84 -4.61 -30.79 -21.60
CA LYS A 84 -4.23 -29.41 -21.21
C LYS A 84 -5.43 -28.47 -21.11
N LEU A 85 -6.39 -28.57 -22.04
CA LEU A 85 -7.61 -27.77 -21.98
C LEU A 85 -8.46 -28.13 -20.75
N GLN A 86 -8.56 -29.42 -20.42
CA GLN A 86 -9.28 -29.89 -19.25
C GLN A 86 -8.63 -29.38 -17.95
N GLU A 87 -7.30 -29.46 -17.85
CA GLU A 87 -6.53 -28.91 -16.73
C GLU A 87 -6.73 -27.39 -16.59
N ALA A 88 -6.59 -26.63 -17.68
CA ALA A 88 -6.79 -25.17 -17.67
C ALA A 88 -8.21 -24.79 -17.24
N ARG A 89 -9.22 -25.55 -17.67
CA ARG A 89 -10.62 -25.37 -17.22
C ARG A 89 -10.77 -25.67 -15.73
N ALA A 90 -10.16 -26.75 -15.24
CA ALA A 90 -10.18 -27.09 -13.81
C ALA A 90 -9.52 -25.98 -12.97
N ASN A 91 -8.36 -25.47 -13.40
CA ASN A 91 -7.68 -24.37 -12.74
C ASN A 91 -8.52 -23.08 -12.72
N LEU A 92 -9.19 -22.76 -13.84
CA LEU A 92 -10.10 -21.61 -13.90
C LEU A 92 -11.30 -21.76 -12.96
N ILE A 93 -11.86 -22.97 -12.84
CA ILE A 93 -12.94 -23.24 -11.89
C ILE A 93 -12.42 -23.05 -10.47
N ASN A 94 -11.29 -23.65 -10.11
CA ASN A 94 -10.68 -23.52 -8.78
C ASN A 94 -10.45 -22.05 -8.40
N VAL A 95 -9.89 -21.24 -9.31
CA VAL A 95 -9.67 -19.80 -9.07
C VAL A 95 -10.98 -19.02 -8.94
N LYS A 96 -11.98 -19.33 -9.77
CA LYS A 96 -13.30 -18.69 -9.68
C LYS A 96 -14.06 -19.06 -8.40
N THR A 97 -13.91 -20.27 -7.89
CA THR A 97 -14.60 -20.74 -6.67
C THR A 97 -13.95 -20.23 -5.39
N ILE A 98 -12.63 -20.03 -5.38
CA ILE A 98 -11.90 -19.40 -4.26
C ILE A 98 -12.27 -17.91 -4.12
N SER A 99 -12.66 -17.27 -5.23
CA SER A 99 -12.80 -15.81 -5.34
C SER A 99 -13.85 -15.13 -4.44
N PRO A 100 -15.10 -15.61 -4.22
CA PRO A 100 -16.11 -14.76 -3.58
C PRO A 100 -16.00 -14.68 -2.06
N ILE A 101 -15.80 -15.81 -1.38
CA ILE A 101 -15.86 -15.90 0.08
C ILE A 101 -14.57 -15.33 0.70
N ASP A 102 -13.41 -15.68 0.14
CA ASP A 102 -12.13 -15.16 0.63
C ASP A 102 -12.01 -13.66 0.39
N LEU A 103 -12.48 -13.15 -0.76
CA LEU A 103 -12.49 -11.70 -1.02
C LEU A 103 -13.45 -10.95 -0.09
N GLN A 104 -14.64 -11.49 0.17
CA GLN A 104 -15.57 -10.89 1.15
C GLN A 104 -14.97 -10.87 2.55
N THR A 105 -14.31 -11.95 2.97
CA THR A 105 -13.65 -12.04 4.28
C THR A 105 -12.50 -11.03 4.37
N GLN A 106 -11.66 -10.93 3.35
CA GLN A 106 -10.58 -9.95 3.29
C GLN A 106 -11.10 -8.51 3.28
N THR A 107 -12.19 -8.25 2.55
CA THR A 107 -12.84 -6.93 2.52
C THR A 107 -13.34 -6.56 3.92
N ALA A 108 -13.98 -7.49 4.63
CA ALA A 108 -14.43 -7.29 6.00
C ALA A 108 -13.26 -7.02 6.97
N VAL A 109 -12.12 -7.70 6.80
CA VAL A 109 -10.89 -7.42 7.59
C VAL A 109 -10.38 -6.02 7.30
N VAL A 110 -10.31 -5.62 6.03
CA VAL A 110 -9.88 -4.28 5.63
C VAL A 110 -10.82 -3.21 6.18
N ASP A 111 -12.13 -3.43 6.11
CA ASP A 111 -13.13 -2.48 6.61
C ASP A 111 -13.06 -2.36 8.14
N ARG A 112 -12.88 -3.47 8.86
CA ARG A 112 -12.62 -3.46 10.30
C ARG A 112 -11.34 -2.68 10.62
N LEU A 113 -10.25 -2.90 9.89
CA LEU A 113 -8.99 -2.19 10.10
C LEU A 113 -9.12 -0.69 9.82
N LYS A 114 -9.86 -0.30 8.78
CA LYS A 114 -10.18 1.10 8.49
C LYS A 114 -10.98 1.73 9.62
N ALA A 115 -12.02 1.05 10.11
CA ALA A 115 -12.84 1.53 11.22
C ALA A 115 -12.05 1.65 12.52
N GLN A 116 -11.12 0.73 12.79
CA GLN A 116 -10.22 0.82 13.93
C GLN A 116 -9.28 2.03 13.80
N LEU A 117 -8.67 2.21 12.63
CA LEU A 117 -7.74 3.31 12.40
C LEU A 117 -8.43 4.68 12.53
N THR A 118 -9.66 4.82 12.03
CA THR A 118 -10.43 6.07 12.19
C THR A 118 -10.75 6.35 13.65
N GLY A 119 -11.14 5.33 14.42
CA GLY A 119 -11.34 5.45 15.86
C GLY A 119 -10.06 5.87 16.60
N GLU A 120 -8.93 5.25 16.28
CA GLU A 120 -7.62 5.59 16.86
C GLU A 120 -7.19 7.02 16.53
N ILE A 121 -7.40 7.48 15.29
CA ILE A 121 -7.09 8.85 14.87
C ILE A 121 -7.93 9.85 15.69
N GLN A 122 -9.23 9.60 15.84
CA GLN A 122 -10.12 10.48 16.61
C GLN A 122 -9.71 10.54 18.10
N ALA A 123 -9.40 9.40 18.71
CA ALA A 123 -8.93 9.34 20.08
C ALA A 123 -7.61 10.13 20.27
N ARG A 124 -6.63 9.92 19.38
CA ARG A 124 -5.36 10.66 19.41
C ARG A 124 -5.55 12.17 19.21
N GLN A 125 -6.46 12.57 18.32
CA GLN A 125 -6.77 13.99 18.13
C GLN A 125 -7.40 14.61 19.38
N ALA A 126 -8.29 13.88 20.07
CA ALA A 126 -8.87 14.31 21.33
C ALA A 126 -7.80 14.46 22.43
N ASP A 127 -6.85 13.53 22.51
CA ASP A 127 -5.72 13.62 23.44
C ASP A 127 -4.81 14.81 23.15
N ILE A 128 -4.46 15.05 21.88
CA ILE A 128 -3.67 16.22 21.48
C ILE A 128 -4.40 17.51 21.87
N LYS A 129 -5.72 17.58 21.66
CA LYS A 129 -6.53 18.74 22.04
C LYS A 129 -6.50 18.96 23.57
N ARG A 130 -6.72 17.90 24.34
CA ARG A 130 -6.66 17.93 25.81
C ARG A 130 -5.28 18.40 26.30
N LEU A 131 -4.20 17.84 25.77
CA LEU A 131 -2.83 18.20 26.14
C LEU A 131 -2.52 19.67 25.81
N LYS A 132 -2.95 20.16 24.64
CA LYS A 132 -2.79 21.58 24.28
C LYS A 132 -3.53 22.50 25.26
N SER A 133 -4.74 22.14 25.66
CA SER A 133 -5.50 22.90 26.66
C SER A 133 -4.82 22.87 28.04
N GLN A 134 -4.31 21.72 28.47
CA GLN A 134 -3.57 21.59 29.73
C GLN A 134 -2.31 22.46 29.74
N LEU A 135 -1.51 22.40 28.67
CA LEU A 135 -0.30 23.21 28.53
C LEU A 135 -0.63 24.71 28.57
N GLY A 136 -1.72 25.13 27.90
CA GLY A 136 -2.19 26.52 27.93
C GLY A 136 -2.58 26.97 29.33
N ALA A 137 -3.35 26.16 30.05
CA ALA A 137 -3.76 26.45 31.42
C ALA A 137 -2.55 26.52 32.38
N GLU A 138 -1.62 25.57 32.26
CA GLU A 138 -0.42 25.53 33.08
C GLU A 138 0.48 26.74 32.83
N LYS A 139 0.65 27.15 31.57
CA LYS A 139 1.37 28.39 31.23
C LYS A 139 0.76 29.62 31.89
N ILE A 140 -0.58 29.74 31.89
CA ILE A 140 -1.27 30.86 32.53
C ILE A 140 -1.05 30.82 34.04
N ALA A 141 -1.15 29.65 34.67
CA ALA A 141 -0.91 29.49 36.10
C ALA A 141 0.54 29.86 36.49
N GLN A 142 1.52 29.41 35.71
CA GLN A 142 2.94 29.76 35.94
C GLN A 142 3.18 31.27 35.80
N LEU A 143 2.60 31.91 34.79
CA LEU A 143 2.70 33.37 34.62
C LEU A 143 2.06 34.13 35.80
N ALA A 144 0.90 33.65 36.29
CA ALA A 144 0.26 34.23 37.46
C ALA A 144 1.12 34.04 38.73
N PHE A 145 1.78 32.89 38.87
CA PHE A 145 2.69 32.61 39.98
C PHE A 145 3.92 33.53 39.95
N ILE A 146 4.55 33.72 38.79
CA ILE A 146 5.66 34.66 38.62
C ILE A 146 5.24 36.08 39.00
N ARG A 147 4.08 36.57 38.51
CA ARG A 147 3.58 37.91 38.86
C ARG A 147 3.33 38.07 40.36
N ARG A 148 2.82 37.03 41.02
CA ARG A 148 2.64 37.03 42.49
C ARG A 148 3.99 37.14 43.20
N LEU A 149 4.99 36.38 42.78
CA LEU A 149 6.34 36.44 43.35
C LEU A 149 6.99 37.81 43.12
N GLU A 150 6.81 38.41 41.94
CA GLU A 150 7.29 39.77 41.66
C GLU A 150 6.62 40.81 42.56
N ALA A 151 5.30 40.70 42.76
CA ALA A 151 4.56 41.59 43.64
C ALA A 151 4.97 41.40 45.12
N GLU A 152 5.19 40.16 45.55
CA GLU A 152 5.66 39.84 46.89
C GLU A 152 7.07 40.40 47.13
N LEU A 153 7.98 40.20 46.18
CA LEU A 153 9.33 40.75 46.23
C LEU A 153 9.31 42.27 46.27
N GLN A 154 8.45 42.92 45.48
CA GLN A 154 8.30 44.36 45.50
C GLN A 154 7.73 44.87 46.83
N GLY A 155 6.76 44.15 47.40
CA GLY A 155 6.22 44.41 48.73
C GLY A 155 7.32 44.34 49.80
N GLN A 156 8.10 43.26 49.79
CA GLN A 156 9.23 43.05 50.70
C GLN A 156 10.29 44.16 50.57
N LYS A 157 10.62 44.58 49.34
CA LYS A 157 11.52 45.72 49.09
C LYS A 157 10.98 47.01 49.68
N ASN A 158 9.70 47.29 49.49
CA ASN A 158 9.06 48.50 50.02
C ASN A 158 9.05 48.50 51.55
N THR A 159 8.71 47.38 52.18
CA THR A 159 8.73 47.25 53.66
C THR A 159 10.15 47.40 54.19
N PHE A 160 11.13 46.80 53.53
CA PHE A 160 12.53 46.92 53.91
C PHE A 160 13.03 48.36 53.80
N ALA A 161 12.72 49.05 52.69
CA ALA A 161 13.05 50.46 52.52
C ALA A 161 12.42 51.33 53.61
N ALA A 162 11.17 51.07 54.00
CA ALA A 162 10.51 51.77 55.10
C ALA A 162 11.21 51.52 56.45
N THR A 163 11.63 50.29 56.73
CA THR A 163 12.42 49.95 57.93
C THR A 163 13.74 50.71 57.96
N ILE A 164 14.49 50.75 56.86
CA ILE A 164 15.75 51.50 56.77
C ILE A 164 15.50 53.00 56.98
N ASN A 165 14.45 53.57 56.37
CA ASN A 165 14.09 54.97 56.56
C ASN A 165 13.77 55.28 58.03
N LYS A 166 13.00 54.43 58.71
CA LYS A 166 12.69 54.56 60.14
C LYS A 166 13.97 54.53 61.00
N LEU A 167 14.82 53.52 60.81
CA LEU A 167 16.09 53.40 61.54
C LEU A 167 17.03 54.58 61.28
N SER A 168 17.04 55.11 60.05
CA SER A 168 17.83 56.30 59.70
C SER A 168 17.34 57.56 60.43
N ALA A 169 16.01 57.69 60.64
CA ALA A 169 15.41 58.79 61.38
C ALA A 169 15.67 58.67 62.88
N GLU A 170 15.57 57.46 63.45
CA GLU A 170 15.89 57.18 64.85
C GLU A 170 17.36 57.51 65.16
N LYS A 171 18.29 57.09 64.29
CA LYS A 171 19.70 57.49 64.39
C LYS A 171 19.85 59.02 64.39
N ARG A 172 19.19 59.72 63.47
CA ARG A 172 19.28 61.19 63.38
C ARG A 172 18.76 61.86 64.64
N ASN A 173 17.63 61.40 65.17
CA ASN A 173 17.06 61.91 66.42
C ASN A 173 18.04 61.70 67.59
N ALA A 174 18.59 60.50 67.74
CA ALA A 174 19.57 60.21 68.78
C ALA A 174 20.84 61.09 68.66
N GLN A 175 21.27 61.41 67.43
CA GLN A 175 22.40 62.32 67.20
C GLN A 175 22.08 63.76 67.61
N ILE A 176 20.89 64.26 67.29
CA ILE A 176 20.43 65.60 67.69
C ILE A 176 20.32 65.68 69.21
N ASP A 177 19.78 64.63 69.84
CA ASP A 177 19.69 64.58 71.30
C ASP A 177 21.09 64.59 71.90
N LEU A 178 22.02 63.76 71.44
CA LEU A 178 23.40 63.77 71.93
C LEU A 178 24.02 65.17 71.87
N GLN A 179 23.85 65.91 70.76
CA GLN A 179 24.33 67.29 70.64
C GLN A 179 23.73 68.23 71.70
N ARG A 180 22.44 68.07 72.02
CA ARG A 180 21.79 68.84 73.08
C ARG A 180 22.37 68.47 74.46
N TYR A 181 22.58 67.18 74.70
CA TYR A 181 23.17 66.68 75.95
C TYR A 181 24.65 67.06 76.09
N ASP A 182 25.41 67.19 75.00
CA ASP A 182 26.79 67.70 75.00
C ASP A 182 26.83 69.13 75.59
N LEU A 183 25.88 70.00 75.18
CA LEU A 183 25.75 71.37 75.71
C LEU A 183 25.37 71.38 77.19
N LEU A 184 24.43 70.51 77.60
CA LEU A 184 24.00 70.39 79.00
C LEU A 184 25.12 69.84 79.91
N TYR A 185 25.97 68.95 79.39
CA TYR A 185 27.13 68.45 80.11
C TYR A 185 28.19 69.55 80.27
N ALA A 186 28.46 70.31 79.21
CA ALA A 186 29.39 71.43 79.24
C ALA A 186 28.97 72.53 80.22
N SER A 187 27.67 72.73 80.44
CA SER A 187 27.14 73.67 81.44
C SER A 187 26.97 73.08 82.84
N GLY A 188 27.35 71.80 83.05
CA GLY A 188 27.27 71.12 84.35
C GLY A 188 25.86 70.68 84.78
N ALA A 189 24.87 70.77 83.89
CA ALA A 189 23.47 70.46 84.18
C ALA A 189 23.14 68.94 84.23
N ILE A 190 24.03 68.08 83.73
CA ILE A 190 23.89 66.61 83.73
C ILE A 190 25.18 65.91 84.16
N SER A 191 25.07 64.65 84.57
CA SER A 191 26.21 63.83 84.99
C SER A 191 26.98 63.19 83.82
N GLN A 192 28.24 62.81 84.06
CA GLN A 192 29.06 62.07 83.08
C GLN A 192 28.44 60.73 82.68
N GLN A 193 27.77 60.04 83.62
CA GLN A 193 27.10 58.77 83.35
C GLN A 193 25.93 58.94 82.38
N GLU A 194 25.13 59.99 82.54
CA GLU A 194 23.99 60.27 81.64
C GLU A 194 24.48 60.68 80.25
N HIS A 195 25.53 61.50 80.17
CA HIS A 195 26.18 61.86 78.91
C HIS A 195 26.72 60.61 78.17
N TYR A 196 27.44 59.72 78.87
CA TYR A 196 27.95 58.47 78.31
C TYR A 196 26.82 57.54 77.83
N ARG A 197 25.70 57.49 78.55
CA ARG A 197 24.51 56.72 78.14
C ARG A 197 23.95 57.21 76.80
N GLN A 198 23.89 58.53 76.58
CA GLN A 198 23.44 59.08 75.29
C GLN A 198 24.44 58.77 74.15
N GLN A 199 25.74 58.81 74.43
CA GLN A 199 26.75 58.39 73.46
C GLN A 199 26.61 56.92 73.06
N LEU A 200 26.35 56.04 74.03
CA LEU A 200 26.07 54.63 73.77
C LEU A 200 24.81 54.43 72.94
N ASN A 201 23.74 55.20 73.20
CA ASN A 201 22.50 55.15 72.44
C ASN A 201 22.74 55.44 70.94
N VAL A 202 23.51 56.49 70.63
CA VAL A 202 23.90 56.79 69.23
C VAL A 202 24.74 55.67 68.62
N LYS A 203 25.67 55.07 69.36
CA LYS A 203 26.46 53.93 68.87
C LYS A 203 25.57 52.71 68.57
N GLN A 204 24.61 52.41 69.44
CA GLN A 204 23.64 51.33 69.23
C GLN A 204 22.74 51.59 68.02
N ALA A 205 22.18 52.78 67.87
CA ALA A 205 21.35 53.14 66.71
C ALA A 205 22.13 53.05 65.38
N ASN A 206 23.41 53.42 65.38
CA ASN A 206 24.29 53.23 64.23
C ASN A 206 24.53 51.76 63.89
N GLN A 207 24.72 50.92 64.91
CA GLN A 207 24.97 49.49 64.75
C GLN A 207 23.74 48.78 64.18
N ILE A 208 22.55 49.05 64.73
CA ILE A 208 21.28 48.49 64.25
C ILE A 208 21.03 48.88 62.78
N LEU A 209 21.29 50.13 62.40
CA LEU A 209 21.15 50.56 61.00
C LEU A 209 22.11 49.80 60.07
N ARG A 210 23.37 49.59 60.49
CA ARG A 210 24.35 48.83 59.70
C ARG A 210 23.95 47.37 59.55
N GLU A 211 23.47 46.75 60.61
CA GLU A 211 22.98 45.36 60.60
C GLU A 211 21.76 45.22 59.67
N ALA A 212 20.83 46.17 59.72
CA ALA A 212 19.69 46.22 58.81
C ALA A 212 20.12 46.43 57.34
N GLN A 213 21.16 47.22 57.08
CA GLN A 213 21.70 47.41 55.72
C GLN A 213 22.50 46.21 55.20
N ALA A 214 23.14 45.47 56.09
CA ALA A 214 23.93 44.27 55.77
C ALA A 214 23.07 43.02 55.54
N SER A 215 21.85 43.00 56.08
CA SER A 215 20.85 41.93 55.89
C SER A 215 20.05 42.05 54.58
N ARG A 216 20.57 42.83 53.62
CA ARG A 216 19.98 43.08 52.30
C ARG A 216 20.22 41.95 51.31
#